data_AF-A0A3N0X2P3-F1
#
_entry.id   AF-A0A3N0X2P3-F1
#
_cell.length_a   1.000
_cell.length_b   1.000
_cell.length_c   1.000
_cell.angle_alpha   90.00
_cell.angle_beta   90.00
_cell.angle_gamma   90.00
#
_symmetry.space_group_name_H-M   'P 1'
#
loop_
_entity.id
_entity.type
_entity.pdbx_description
1 polymer ?
#
loop_
_entity_poly.entity_id
_entity_poly.type
_entity_poly.pdbx_seq_one_letter_code
_entity_poly.pdbx_strand_id
1 'polypeptide(L)'
;MIFTKFNIGLSLIIISFIACVISFYLVVYLGFIFILGCHFILISDSKNKFKIISIVVPIVLYLPSTILFLKACNYTSPKIFLFPKNYIGKLRIVYEEKYGQKIRKENGKEIFEFYKNGILILSEKFNGRINHQYYYVDEKGIKIEIPQANIDKQNLRLRNVSILGSGTMSNKEVKIGVSSDNDVDAIKYSDFYVNNNKTEGFDYKLEQKFDSLTFTVVDNCRNK
;
A
#
# COMPACT_ATOMS: atom_id res chain seq x y z
N MET A 1 -24.35 12.21 37.17
CA MET A 1 -24.13 10.78 36.90
C MET A 1 -22.89 10.34 37.68
N ILE A 2 -23.06 9.63 38.80
CA ILE A 2 -21.92 9.20 39.63
C ILE A 2 -21.26 8.02 38.93
N PHE A 3 -20.07 8.23 38.37
CA PHE A 3 -19.29 7.14 37.79
C PHE A 3 -18.72 6.28 38.93
N THR A 4 -19.12 5.02 38.98
CA THR A 4 -18.51 4.05 39.90
C THR A 4 -17.08 3.74 39.43
N LYS A 5 -16.18 3.39 40.38
CA LYS A 5 -14.78 3.01 40.07
C LYS A 5 -14.70 1.95 38.97
N PHE A 6 -15.65 1.00 38.97
CA PHE A 6 -15.78 -0.02 37.94
C PHE A 6 -16.05 0.57 36.54
N ASN A 7 -17.01 1.50 36.42
CA ASN A 7 -17.36 2.11 35.13
C ASN A 7 -16.21 2.96 34.58
N ILE A 8 -15.46 3.65 35.44
CA ILE A 8 -14.25 4.39 35.05
C ILE A 8 -13.21 3.43 34.49
N GLY A 9 -12.90 2.36 35.22
CA GLY A 9 -11.92 1.36 34.79
C GLY A 9 -12.33 0.66 33.49
N LEU A 10 -13.60 0.33 33.33
CA LEU A 10 -14.13 -0.29 32.11
C LEU A 10 -13.99 0.64 30.89
N SER A 11 -14.31 1.93 31.04
CA SER A 11 -14.13 2.91 29.96
C SER A 11 -12.67 3.03 29.52
N LEU A 12 -11.73 3.06 30.47
CA LEU A 12 -10.29 3.12 30.16
C LEU A 12 -9.82 1.87 29.41
N ILE A 13 -10.29 0.69 29.81
CA ILE A 13 -10.01 -0.57 29.13
C ILE A 13 -10.57 -0.57 27.70
N ILE A 14 -11.81 -0.11 27.50
CA ILE A 14 -12.44 -0.08 26.18
C ILE A 14 -11.72 0.89 25.24
N ILE A 15 -11.40 2.10 25.72
CA ILE A 15 -10.71 3.13 24.92
C ILE A 15 -9.32 2.62 24.49
N SER A 16 -8.55 2.08 25.45
CA SER A 16 -7.23 1.53 25.15
C SER A 16 -7.32 0.33 24.20
N PHE A 17 -8.28 -0.58 24.40
CA PHE A 17 -8.51 -1.72 23.50
C PHE A 17 -8.78 -1.27 22.06
N ILE A 18 -9.74 -0.37 21.84
CA ILE A 18 -10.10 0.09 20.48
C ILE A 18 -8.90 0.75 19.80
N ALA A 19 -8.18 1.62 20.52
CA ALA A 19 -7.02 2.31 19.97
C ALA A 19 -5.87 1.35 19.62
N CYS A 20 -5.60 0.35 20.46
CA CYS A 20 -4.61 -0.69 20.19
C CYS A 20 -5.01 -1.59 19.01
N VAL A 21 -6.31 -1.85 18.80
CA VAL A 21 -6.81 -2.60 17.63
C VAL A 21 -6.55 -1.83 16.34
N ILE A 22 -6.71 -0.50 16.36
CA ILE A 22 -6.49 0.37 15.20
C ILE A 22 -4.99 0.48 14.85
N SER A 23 -4.11 0.55 15.85
CA SER A 23 -2.68 0.75 15.64
C SER A 23 -1.83 -0.03 16.64
N PHE A 24 -0.94 -0.89 16.11
CA PHE A 24 0.02 -1.65 16.92
C PHE A 24 0.98 -0.74 17.69
N TYR A 25 1.34 0.43 17.13
CA TYR A 25 2.22 1.39 17.80
C TYR A 25 1.62 1.92 19.11
N LEU A 26 0.30 2.07 19.16
CA LEU A 26 -0.40 2.58 20.33
C LEU A 26 -0.40 1.60 21.51
N VAL A 27 -0.07 0.32 21.29
CA VAL A 27 0.06 -0.68 22.37
C VAL A 27 1.11 -0.24 23.40
N VAL A 28 2.22 0.33 22.96
CA VAL A 28 3.31 0.78 23.85
C VAL A 28 2.86 1.93 24.75
N TYR A 29 2.06 2.86 24.23
CA TYR A 29 1.64 4.06 24.95
C TYR A 29 0.36 3.86 25.76
N LEU A 30 -0.63 3.16 25.19
CA LEU A 30 -1.93 2.93 25.80
C LEU A 30 -1.99 1.68 26.67
N GLY A 31 -0.95 0.85 26.66
CA GLY A 31 -0.78 -0.24 27.61
C GLY A 31 -0.82 0.26 29.07
N PHE A 32 -0.26 1.43 29.35
CA PHE A 32 -0.36 2.05 30.68
C PHE A 32 -1.79 2.44 31.05
N ILE A 33 -2.57 2.95 30.09
CA ILE A 33 -3.98 3.29 30.31
C ILE A 33 -4.81 2.02 30.58
N PHE A 34 -4.50 0.93 29.87
CA PHE A 34 -5.12 -0.37 30.14
C PHE A 34 -4.82 -0.88 31.55
N ILE A 35 -3.56 -0.77 32.01
CA ILE A 35 -3.15 -1.14 33.38
C ILE A 35 -3.86 -0.28 34.42
N LEU A 36 -3.97 1.03 34.21
CA LEU A 36 -4.74 1.93 35.08
C LEU A 36 -6.21 1.52 35.14
N GLY A 37 -6.82 1.18 34.01
CA GLY A 37 -8.18 0.65 33.95
C GLY A 37 -8.35 -0.63 34.77
N CYS A 38 -7.40 -1.57 34.66
CA CYS A 38 -7.37 -2.79 35.47
C CYS A 38 -7.31 -2.48 36.97
N HIS A 39 -6.48 -1.52 37.38
CA HIS A 39 -6.35 -1.09 38.78
C HIS A 39 -7.69 -0.57 39.34
N PHE A 40 -8.40 0.27 38.59
CA PHE A 40 -9.73 0.77 38.99
C PHE A 40 -10.78 -0.33 39.11
N ILE A 41 -10.75 -1.33 38.22
CA ILE A 41 -11.67 -2.48 38.28
C ILE A 41 -11.36 -3.37 39.48
N LEU A 42 -10.08 -3.62 39.78
CA LEU A 42 -9.69 -4.48 40.91
C LEU A 42 -10.12 -3.91 42.25
N ILE A 43 -10.00 -2.58 42.45
CA ILE A 43 -10.38 -1.87 43.67
C ILE A 43 -11.89 -1.64 43.79
N SER A 44 -12.67 -1.89 42.72
CA SER A 44 -14.12 -1.70 42.75
C SER A 44 -14.86 -2.73 43.62
N ASP A 45 -16.05 -2.38 44.10
CA ASP A 45 -16.92 -3.26 44.91
C ASP A 45 -17.68 -4.33 44.08
N SER A 46 -17.31 -4.48 42.80
CA SER A 46 -17.97 -5.42 41.88
C SER A 46 -17.61 -6.89 42.20
N LYS A 47 -18.48 -7.83 41.78
CA LYS A 47 -18.22 -9.27 41.97
C LYS A 47 -16.98 -9.70 41.18
N ASN A 48 -16.17 -10.60 41.75
CA ASN A 48 -14.92 -11.08 41.15
C ASN A 48 -15.08 -11.61 39.70
N LYS A 49 -16.22 -12.26 39.39
CA LYS A 49 -16.52 -12.73 38.02
C LYS A 49 -16.50 -11.59 37.01
N PHE A 50 -17.12 -10.45 37.33
CA PHE A 50 -17.16 -9.30 36.42
C PHE A 50 -15.79 -8.64 36.28
N LYS A 51 -15.01 -8.56 37.36
CA LYS A 51 -13.63 -8.04 37.32
C LYS A 51 -12.76 -8.84 36.34
N ILE A 52 -12.79 -10.18 36.47
CA ILE A 52 -11.99 -11.08 35.63
C ILE A 52 -12.43 -10.98 34.18
N ILE A 53 -13.74 -11.05 33.90
CA ILE A 53 -14.27 -10.96 32.54
C ILE A 53 -13.84 -9.66 31.86
N SER A 54 -13.98 -8.51 32.54
CA SER A 54 -13.63 -7.20 31.98
C SER A 54 -12.15 -7.04 31.61
N ILE A 55 -11.25 -7.81 32.23
CA ILE A 55 -9.81 -7.76 31.95
C ILE A 55 -9.41 -8.82 30.92
N VAL A 56 -9.90 -10.06 31.07
CA VAL A 56 -9.49 -11.19 30.23
C VAL A 56 -10.07 -11.08 28.82
N VAL A 57 -11.33 -10.66 28.67
CA VAL A 57 -11.99 -10.60 27.35
C VAL A 57 -11.24 -9.69 26.36
N PRO A 58 -10.88 -8.44 26.71
CA PRO A 58 -10.09 -7.58 25.82
C PRO A 58 -8.72 -8.17 25.43
N ILE A 59 -8.03 -8.86 26.36
CA ILE A 59 -6.72 -9.48 26.08
C ILE A 59 -6.88 -10.61 25.06
N VAL A 60 -7.87 -11.48 25.25
CA VAL A 60 -8.13 -12.62 24.35
C VAL A 60 -8.63 -12.15 22.99
N LEU A 61 -9.49 -11.12 22.95
CA LEU A 61 -10.06 -10.60 21.72
C LEU A 61 -9.12 -9.69 20.93
N TYR A 62 -8.00 -9.25 21.52
CA TYR A 62 -7.08 -8.32 20.86
C TYR A 62 -6.65 -8.78 19.47
N LEU A 63 -6.04 -9.96 19.36
CA LEU A 63 -5.54 -10.48 18.08
C LEU A 63 -6.67 -10.73 17.06
N PRO A 64 -7.78 -11.43 17.40
CA PRO A 64 -8.91 -11.58 16.48
C PRO A 64 -9.48 -10.24 15.99
N SER A 65 -9.64 -9.26 16.88
CA SER A 65 -10.16 -7.93 16.54
C SER A 65 -9.20 -7.16 15.64
N THR A 66 -7.89 -7.23 15.87
CA THR A 66 -6.89 -6.62 14.98
C THR A 66 -6.93 -7.25 13.59
N ILE A 67 -6.98 -8.58 13.49
CA ILE A 67 -7.06 -9.27 12.18
C ILE A 67 -8.34 -8.89 11.43
N LEU A 68 -9.47 -8.86 12.14
CA LEU A 68 -10.76 -8.46 11.57
C LEU A 68 -10.72 -7.00 11.09
N PHE A 69 -10.16 -6.09 11.89
CA PHE A 69 -9.99 -4.68 11.54
C PHE A 69 -9.11 -4.50 10.30
N LEU A 70 -7.96 -5.17 10.24
CA LEU A 70 -7.07 -5.12 9.07
C LEU A 70 -7.77 -5.60 7.81
N LYS A 71 -8.59 -6.66 7.91
CA LYS A 71 -9.40 -7.16 6.78
C LYS A 71 -10.50 -6.17 6.37
N ALA A 72 -11.20 -5.56 7.33
CA ALA A 72 -12.28 -4.60 7.07
C ALA A 72 -11.76 -3.32 6.39
N CYS A 73 -10.61 -2.81 6.82
CA CYS A 73 -9.93 -1.70 6.16
C CYS A 73 -9.21 -2.11 4.86
N ASN A 74 -9.41 -3.35 4.41
CA ASN A 74 -8.77 -3.95 3.26
C ASN A 74 -7.24 -3.91 3.32
N TYR A 75 -6.56 -3.65 4.46
CA TYR A 75 -5.12 -3.35 4.54
C TYR A 75 -4.25 -4.38 3.79
N THR A 76 -4.68 -5.64 3.76
CA THR A 76 -3.99 -6.76 3.12
C THR A 76 -4.43 -7.07 1.69
N SER A 77 -5.39 -6.34 1.11
CA SER A 77 -5.83 -6.58 -0.27
C SER A 77 -4.67 -6.42 -1.25
N PRO A 78 -4.38 -7.44 -2.08
CA PRO A 78 -3.27 -7.39 -3.00
C PRO A 78 -3.57 -6.44 -4.17
N LYS A 79 -2.51 -5.80 -4.66
CA LYS A 79 -2.48 -5.13 -5.96
C LYS A 79 -1.98 -6.10 -7.00
N ILE A 80 -2.77 -6.30 -8.05
CA ILE A 80 -2.48 -7.22 -9.14
C ILE A 80 -1.96 -6.39 -10.32
N PHE A 81 -0.73 -6.67 -10.75
CA PHE A 81 -0.13 -6.06 -11.92
C PHE A 81 -0.14 -7.08 -13.06
N LEU A 82 -0.76 -6.71 -14.17
CA LEU A 82 -0.93 -7.55 -15.36
C LEU A 82 -0.09 -6.99 -16.49
N PHE A 83 0.81 -7.81 -17.02
CA PHE A 83 1.69 -7.45 -18.12
C PHE A 83 1.38 -8.25 -19.37
N PRO A 84 1.55 -7.67 -20.58
CA PRO A 84 1.50 -8.44 -21.81
C PRO A 84 2.47 -9.62 -21.78
N LYS A 85 2.06 -10.77 -22.32
CA LYS A 85 2.91 -11.97 -22.39
C LYS A 85 4.30 -11.65 -22.96
N ASN A 86 5.35 -12.14 -22.28
CA ASN A 86 6.76 -11.93 -22.63
C ASN A 86 7.22 -10.46 -22.61
N TYR A 87 6.49 -9.55 -21.96
CA TYR A 87 6.98 -8.20 -21.73
C TYR A 87 8.28 -8.23 -20.91
N ILE A 88 9.27 -7.48 -21.38
CA ILE A 88 10.58 -7.28 -20.76
C ILE A 88 10.91 -5.80 -20.90
N GLY A 89 11.42 -5.21 -19.83
CA GLY A 89 11.80 -3.80 -19.81
C GLY A 89 11.09 -2.99 -18.74
N LYS A 90 11.21 -1.67 -18.88
CA LYS A 90 10.75 -0.70 -17.90
C LYS A 90 9.25 -0.45 -18.00
N LEU A 91 8.60 -0.48 -16.85
CA LEU A 91 7.19 -0.15 -16.69
C LEU A 91 7.05 1.12 -15.87
N ARG A 92 6.04 1.93 -16.19
CA ARG A 92 5.72 3.14 -15.45
C ARG A 92 4.23 3.27 -15.21
N ILE A 93 3.88 3.56 -13.97
CA ILE A 93 2.54 4.02 -13.60
C ILE A 93 2.62 5.51 -13.38
N VAL A 94 1.80 6.26 -14.11
CA VAL A 94 1.58 7.70 -13.91
C VAL A 94 0.29 7.87 -13.10
N TYR A 95 0.33 8.72 -12.09
CA TYR A 95 -0.77 8.95 -11.16
C TYR A 95 -1.33 10.37 -11.28
N GLU A 96 -2.52 10.57 -10.72
CA GLU A 96 -3.16 11.89 -10.57
C GLU A 96 -3.44 12.62 -11.90
N GLU A 97 -3.51 11.90 -13.01
CA GLU A 97 -3.86 12.47 -14.31
C GLU A 97 -5.38 12.50 -14.46
N LYS A 98 -5.96 13.70 -14.64
CA LYS A 98 -7.41 13.92 -14.68
C LYS A 98 -8.16 13.00 -15.66
N TYR A 99 -7.56 12.72 -16.82
CA TYR A 99 -8.11 11.87 -17.87
C TYR A 99 -7.52 10.46 -17.89
N GLY A 100 -6.71 10.11 -16.88
CA GLY A 100 -6.21 8.76 -16.67
C GLY A 100 -7.34 7.76 -16.44
N GLN A 101 -7.09 6.50 -16.73
CA GLN A 101 -8.10 5.48 -16.48
C GLN A 101 -8.27 5.24 -14.99
N LYS A 102 -9.49 4.89 -14.58
CA LYS A 102 -9.74 4.47 -13.20
C LYS A 102 -9.21 3.07 -12.96
N ILE A 103 -8.66 2.82 -11.78
CA ILE A 103 -8.20 1.50 -11.36
C ILE A 103 -9.40 0.54 -11.33
N ARG A 104 -9.30 -0.56 -12.07
CA ARG A 104 -10.29 -1.65 -12.03
C ARG A 104 -10.19 -2.37 -10.68
N LYS A 105 -11.34 -2.59 -10.03
CA LYS A 105 -11.43 -3.34 -8.77
C LYS A 105 -12.27 -4.60 -8.96
N GLU A 106 -11.68 -5.75 -8.70
CA GLU A 106 -12.37 -7.05 -8.74
C GLU A 106 -12.20 -7.75 -7.39
N ASN A 107 -13.31 -8.11 -6.73
CA ASN A 107 -13.32 -8.79 -5.44
C ASN A 107 -12.42 -8.12 -4.37
N GLY A 108 -12.40 -6.77 -4.34
CA GLY A 108 -11.59 -5.99 -3.42
C GLY A 108 -10.10 -5.87 -3.77
N LYS A 109 -9.68 -6.40 -4.93
CA LYS A 109 -8.30 -6.32 -5.44
C LYS A 109 -8.19 -5.23 -6.49
N GLU A 110 -7.13 -4.43 -6.41
CA GLU A 110 -6.82 -3.38 -7.39
C GLU A 110 -6.04 -4.01 -8.56
N ILE A 111 -6.50 -3.78 -9.79
CA ILE A 111 -5.90 -4.35 -11.00
C ILE A 111 -5.27 -3.24 -11.83
N PHE A 112 -3.97 -3.40 -12.06
CA PHE A 112 -3.11 -2.54 -12.85
C PHE A 112 -2.76 -3.27 -14.15
N GLU A 113 -3.46 -2.92 -15.23
CA GLU A 113 -3.29 -3.57 -16.53
C GLU A 113 -2.43 -2.70 -17.44
N PHE A 114 -1.23 -3.19 -17.79
CA PHE A 114 -0.28 -2.46 -18.61
C PHE A 114 -0.49 -2.72 -20.09
N TYR A 115 -0.33 -1.67 -20.89
CA TYR A 115 -0.27 -1.76 -22.34
C TYR A 115 1.14 -2.17 -22.81
N LYS A 116 1.26 -2.49 -24.10
CA LYS A 116 2.53 -2.90 -24.74
C LYS A 116 3.64 -1.84 -24.66
N ASN A 117 3.30 -0.56 -24.48
CA ASN A 117 4.27 0.52 -24.31
C ASN A 117 4.86 0.59 -22.88
N GLY A 118 4.34 -0.21 -21.94
CA GLY A 118 4.80 -0.22 -20.55
C GLY A 118 4.33 0.96 -19.69
N ILE A 119 3.47 1.84 -20.21
CA ILE A 119 3.02 3.04 -19.48
C ILE A 119 1.52 2.90 -19.16
N LEU A 120 1.20 3.09 -17.89
CA LEU A 120 -0.15 3.03 -17.32
C LEU A 120 -0.50 4.40 -16.73
N ILE A 121 -1.52 5.07 -17.25
CA ILE A 121 -1.95 6.39 -16.73
C ILE A 121 -3.21 6.24 -15.89
N LEU A 122 -3.16 6.70 -14.64
CA LEU A 122 -4.24 6.59 -13.66
C LEU A 122 -4.70 7.95 -13.16
N SER A 123 -5.99 8.04 -12.85
CA SER A 123 -6.58 9.21 -12.19
C SER A 123 -6.39 9.23 -10.68
N GLU A 124 -6.06 8.07 -10.11
CA GLU A 124 -5.93 7.83 -8.70
C GLU A 124 -4.60 8.39 -8.16
N LYS A 125 -4.62 8.73 -6.87
CA LYS A 125 -3.42 9.13 -6.14
C LYS A 125 -2.47 7.96 -5.96
N PHE A 126 -1.19 8.26 -5.88
CA PHE A 126 -0.19 7.27 -5.50
C PHE A 126 -0.54 6.64 -4.15
N ASN A 127 -0.40 5.32 -4.07
CA ASN A 127 -0.64 4.55 -2.87
C ASN A 127 0.55 3.62 -2.60
N GLY A 128 1.25 3.81 -1.49
CA GLY A 128 2.47 3.07 -1.13
C GLY A 128 2.27 1.64 -0.61
N ARG A 129 1.06 1.06 -0.70
CA ARG A 129 0.82 -0.33 -0.26
C ARG A 129 1.66 -1.32 -1.05
N ILE A 130 2.33 -2.22 -0.32
CA ILE A 130 3.39 -3.10 -0.81
C ILE A 130 2.96 -4.54 -1.14
N ASN A 131 1.70 -4.92 -0.89
CA ASN A 131 1.23 -6.28 -1.20
C ASN A 131 0.98 -6.42 -2.72
N HIS A 132 2.06 -6.64 -3.47
CA HIS A 132 2.04 -6.72 -4.93
C HIS A 132 2.03 -8.17 -5.41
N GLN A 133 1.27 -8.44 -6.46
CA GLN A 133 1.27 -9.71 -7.19
C GLN A 133 1.40 -9.42 -8.68
N TYR A 134 2.28 -10.15 -9.35
CA TYR A 134 2.67 -9.86 -10.73
C TYR A 134 2.33 -11.04 -11.64
N TYR A 135 1.72 -10.77 -12.79
CA TYR A 135 1.34 -11.80 -13.74
C TYR A 135 1.59 -11.36 -15.19
N TYR A 136 2.04 -12.30 -16.02
CA TYR A 136 1.84 -12.20 -17.46
C TYR A 136 0.42 -12.61 -17.82
N VAL A 137 -0.16 -11.94 -18.81
CA VAL A 137 -1.47 -12.27 -19.37
C VAL A 137 -1.32 -12.49 -20.86
N ASP A 138 -1.84 -13.62 -21.34
CA ASP A 138 -1.92 -13.91 -22.78
C ASP A 138 -3.21 -13.36 -23.40
N GLU A 139 -3.33 -13.46 -24.72
CA GLU A 139 -4.51 -12.99 -25.47
C GLU A 139 -5.81 -13.70 -25.08
N LYS A 140 -5.72 -14.86 -24.40
CA LYS A 140 -6.85 -15.63 -23.90
C LYS A 140 -7.18 -15.32 -22.44
N GLY A 141 -6.44 -14.40 -21.80
CA GLY A 141 -6.62 -14.02 -20.40
C GLY A 141 -5.97 -14.96 -19.39
N ILE A 142 -5.16 -15.92 -19.83
CA ILE A 142 -4.46 -16.86 -18.94
C ILE A 142 -3.35 -16.11 -18.20
N LYS A 143 -3.36 -16.22 -16.87
CA LYS A 143 -2.41 -15.55 -15.98
C LYS A 143 -1.26 -16.50 -15.61
N ILE A 144 -0.02 -16.04 -15.79
CA ILE A 144 1.20 -16.76 -15.38
C ILE A 144 1.91 -15.89 -14.35
N GLU A 145 2.06 -16.39 -13.12
CA GLU A 145 2.67 -15.63 -12.02
C GLU A 145 4.16 -15.35 -12.26
N ILE A 146 4.59 -14.16 -11.83
CA ILE A 146 5.97 -13.71 -11.87
C ILE A 146 6.39 -13.34 -10.44
N PRO A 147 7.49 -13.89 -9.91
CA PRO A 147 7.96 -13.50 -8.59
C PRO A 147 8.47 -12.04 -8.58
N GLN A 148 8.28 -11.35 -7.47
CA GLN A 148 9.01 -10.11 -7.21
C GLN A 148 10.50 -10.44 -6.99
N ALA A 149 11.39 -9.58 -7.51
CA ALA A 149 12.81 -9.68 -7.23
C ALA A 149 13.03 -9.57 -5.73
N ASN A 150 13.62 -10.61 -5.14
CA ASN A 150 14.07 -10.55 -3.75
C ASN A 150 15.50 -9.98 -3.74
N ILE A 151 15.74 -8.98 -2.88
CA ILE A 151 17.05 -8.31 -2.75
C ILE A 151 18.13 -9.35 -2.39
N ASP A 152 17.74 -10.44 -1.73
CA ASP A 152 18.57 -11.58 -1.36
C ASP A 152 18.85 -12.55 -2.53
N LYS A 153 19.28 -12.02 -3.69
CA LYS A 153 20.00 -12.66 -4.83
C LYS A 153 19.47 -13.97 -5.47
N GLN A 154 18.55 -14.72 -4.86
CA GLN A 154 18.10 -16.04 -5.33
C GLN A 154 17.14 -15.93 -6.53
N ASN A 155 16.31 -14.88 -6.57
CA ASN A 155 15.33 -14.68 -7.65
C ASN A 155 15.92 -14.01 -8.90
N LEU A 156 17.19 -13.59 -8.90
CA LEU A 156 17.82 -12.90 -10.04
C LEU A 156 18.00 -13.82 -11.26
N ARG A 157 18.03 -15.15 -11.06
CA ARG A 157 18.19 -16.14 -12.14
C ARG A 157 16.88 -16.50 -12.85
N LEU A 158 15.73 -16.05 -12.34
CA LEU A 158 14.41 -16.30 -12.91
C LEU A 158 13.76 -14.97 -13.33
N ARG A 159 12.74 -15.04 -14.19
CA ARG A 159 11.98 -13.85 -14.60
C ARG A 159 11.35 -13.26 -13.35
N ASN A 160 11.55 -11.98 -13.14
CA ASN A 160 11.12 -11.30 -11.93
C ASN A 160 10.75 -9.85 -12.22
N VAL A 161 10.03 -9.24 -11.27
CA VAL A 161 9.74 -7.80 -11.28
C VAL A 161 10.57 -7.10 -10.23
N SER A 162 11.38 -6.12 -10.64
CA SER A 162 12.09 -5.21 -9.76
C SER A 162 11.30 -3.92 -9.58
N ILE A 163 11.23 -3.43 -8.35
CA ILE A 163 10.69 -2.10 -8.04
C ILE A 163 11.87 -1.13 -8.12
N LEU A 164 11.79 -0.13 -8.99
CA LEU A 164 12.88 0.84 -9.20
C LEU A 164 12.71 2.06 -8.29
N GLY A 165 11.49 2.55 -8.11
CA GLY A 165 11.19 3.67 -7.23
C GLY A 165 9.98 4.48 -7.70
N SER A 166 9.75 5.59 -7.02
CA SER A 166 8.73 6.58 -7.39
C SER A 166 9.38 7.96 -7.46
N GLY A 167 8.82 8.85 -8.27
CA GLY A 167 9.33 10.20 -8.41
C GLY A 167 8.34 11.14 -9.08
N THR A 168 8.80 12.36 -9.31
CA THR A 168 8.10 13.38 -10.10
C THR A 168 9.01 13.82 -11.24
N MET A 169 8.44 14.00 -12.43
CA MET A 169 9.14 14.59 -13.58
C MET A 169 8.37 15.79 -14.10
N SER A 170 9.08 16.83 -14.54
CA SER A 170 8.50 18.00 -15.18
C SER A 170 9.34 18.34 -16.40
N ASN A 171 8.68 18.88 -17.43
CA ASN A 171 9.36 19.42 -18.62
C ASN A 171 9.81 20.88 -18.43
N LYS A 172 9.51 21.49 -17.28
CA LYS A 172 9.94 22.84 -16.91
C LYS A 172 11.32 22.81 -16.27
N GLU A 173 12.01 23.94 -16.34
CA GLU A 173 13.32 24.10 -15.68
C GLU A 173 13.24 23.75 -14.19
N VAL A 174 14.14 22.86 -13.75
CA VAL A 174 14.27 22.48 -12.34
C VAL A 174 14.82 23.67 -11.56
N LYS A 175 13.97 24.32 -10.77
CA LYS A 175 14.39 25.37 -9.85
C LYS A 175 14.94 24.74 -8.57
N ILE A 176 16.24 24.90 -8.33
CA ILE A 176 16.90 24.40 -7.12
C ILE A 176 16.21 25.01 -5.88
N GLY A 177 15.77 24.16 -4.96
CA GLY A 177 15.09 24.57 -3.73
C GLY A 177 13.56 24.69 -3.83
N VAL A 178 12.96 24.42 -5.00
CA VAL A 178 11.50 24.39 -5.18
C VAL A 178 11.06 22.95 -5.41
N SER A 179 10.17 22.44 -4.56
CA SER A 179 9.60 21.10 -4.77
C SER A 179 8.70 21.09 -6.00
N SER A 180 8.97 20.16 -6.91
CA SER A 180 8.11 19.84 -8.06
C SER A 180 6.76 19.27 -7.66
N ASP A 181 6.56 18.88 -6.40
CA ASP A 181 5.29 18.32 -5.92
C ASP A 181 4.11 19.31 -6.01
N ASN A 182 4.41 20.61 -6.07
CA ASN A 182 3.42 21.68 -6.19
C ASN A 182 3.20 22.13 -7.65
N ASP A 183 3.95 21.59 -8.61
CA ASP A 183 3.72 21.87 -10.04
C ASP A 183 2.54 21.01 -10.51
N VAL A 184 1.43 21.67 -10.84
CA VAL A 184 0.21 21.01 -11.32
C VAL A 184 0.46 20.20 -12.59
N ASP A 185 1.48 20.57 -13.35
CA ASP A 185 1.83 19.88 -14.60
C ASP A 185 2.83 18.74 -14.40
N ALA A 186 3.42 18.60 -13.20
CA ALA A 186 4.40 17.55 -12.92
C ALA A 186 3.76 16.16 -12.94
N ILE A 187 4.45 15.24 -13.60
CA ILE A 187 4.03 13.85 -13.75
C ILE A 187 4.55 13.08 -12.54
N LYS A 188 3.63 12.59 -11.70
CA LYS A 188 3.92 11.70 -10.57
C LYS A 188 3.93 10.26 -11.05
N TYR A 189 4.97 9.51 -10.75
CA TYR A 189 5.12 8.16 -11.29
C TYR A 189 5.76 7.14 -10.34
N SER A 190 5.55 5.87 -10.65
CA SER A 190 6.29 4.72 -10.09
C SER A 190 6.83 3.85 -11.21
N ASP A 191 8.10 3.50 -11.09
CA ASP A 191 8.82 2.68 -12.05
C ASP A 191 9.08 1.27 -11.52
N PHE A 192 8.91 0.32 -12.44
CA PHE A 192 9.20 -1.10 -12.24
C PHE A 192 10.01 -1.60 -13.43
N TYR A 193 10.63 -2.76 -13.30
CA TYR A 193 11.33 -3.40 -14.41
C TYR A 193 11.05 -4.89 -14.43
N VAL A 194 10.68 -5.42 -15.60
CA VAL A 194 10.47 -6.85 -15.81
C VAL A 194 11.73 -7.46 -16.41
N ASN A 195 12.42 -8.30 -15.63
CA ASN A 195 13.70 -8.90 -15.99
C ASN A 195 13.54 -10.26 -16.69
N ASN A 196 14.48 -10.61 -17.57
CA ASN A 196 14.50 -11.88 -18.31
C ASN A 196 15.65 -12.85 -17.94
N ASN A 197 16.11 -12.82 -16.68
CA ASN A 197 17.25 -13.58 -16.15
C ASN A 197 18.61 -13.01 -16.56
N LYS A 198 18.65 -11.99 -17.43
CA LYS A 198 19.83 -11.16 -17.70
C LYS A 198 19.67 -9.84 -16.95
N THR A 199 20.64 -9.52 -16.10
CA THR A 199 20.77 -8.16 -15.54
C THR A 199 21.41 -7.28 -16.60
N GLU A 200 20.58 -6.49 -17.30
CA GLU A 200 21.07 -5.40 -18.13
C GLU A 200 21.49 -4.24 -17.21
N GLY A 201 22.64 -3.64 -17.50
CA GLY A 201 23.09 -2.44 -16.79
C GLY A 201 22.17 -1.25 -17.07
N PHE A 202 22.25 -0.23 -16.21
CA PHE A 202 21.52 1.01 -16.41
C PHE A 202 21.97 1.70 -17.71
N ASP A 203 21.03 1.93 -18.64
CA ASP A 203 21.29 2.65 -19.90
C ASP A 203 20.54 3.99 -19.91
N TYR A 204 21.30 5.05 -19.71
CA TYR A 204 20.78 6.41 -19.67
C TYR A 204 20.02 6.83 -20.95
N LYS A 205 20.40 6.32 -22.14
CA LYS A 205 19.71 6.65 -23.38
C LYS A 205 18.35 5.96 -23.48
N LEU A 206 18.23 4.74 -22.96
CA LEU A 206 16.94 4.05 -22.88
C LEU A 206 16.01 4.75 -21.91
N GLU A 207 16.53 5.22 -20.77
CA GLU A 207 15.78 5.99 -19.78
C GLU A 207 15.24 7.29 -20.39
N GLN A 208 16.07 8.08 -21.07
CA GLN A 208 15.63 9.31 -21.74
C GLN A 208 14.55 9.05 -22.80
N LYS A 209 14.67 7.98 -23.58
CA LYS A 209 13.66 7.60 -24.58
C LYS A 209 12.32 7.25 -23.91
N PHE A 210 12.38 6.55 -22.80
CA PHE A 210 11.19 6.14 -22.06
C PHE A 210 10.51 7.33 -21.35
N ASP A 211 11.29 8.28 -20.82
CA ASP A 211 10.79 9.55 -20.31
C ASP A 211 10.13 10.38 -21.41
N SER A 212 10.77 10.49 -22.58
CA SER A 212 10.21 11.19 -23.75
C SER A 212 8.89 10.57 -24.21
N LEU A 213 8.81 9.24 -24.24
CA LEU A 213 7.58 8.50 -24.53
C LEU A 213 6.50 8.78 -23.47
N THR A 214 6.89 8.83 -22.19
CA THR A 214 5.96 9.13 -21.09
C THR A 214 5.32 10.51 -21.26
N PHE A 215 6.10 11.54 -21.55
CA PHE A 215 5.57 12.89 -21.83
C PHE A 215 4.57 12.86 -22.98
N THR A 216 4.91 12.19 -24.09
CA THR A 216 4.01 12.08 -25.26
C THR A 216 2.69 11.38 -24.90
N VAL A 217 2.74 10.29 -24.14
CA VAL A 217 1.52 9.54 -23.74
C VAL A 217 0.67 10.35 -22.76
N VAL A 218 1.30 11.08 -21.84
CA VAL A 218 0.60 11.96 -20.88
C VAL A 218 -0.02 13.17 -21.58
N ASP A 219 0.70 13.83 -22.49
CA ASP A 219 0.15 14.97 -23.26
C ASP A 219 -1.05 14.53 -24.10
N ASN A 220 -0.95 13.38 -24.77
CA ASN A 220 -2.08 12.78 -25.48
C ASN A 220 -3.25 12.43 -24.55
N CYS A 221 -3.00 12.14 -23.28
CA CYS A 221 -4.04 11.91 -22.28
C CYS A 221 -4.69 13.23 -21.85
N ARG A 222 -3.91 14.29 -21.65
CA ARG A 222 -4.38 15.62 -21.21
C ARG A 222 -5.17 16.36 -22.28
N ASN A 223 -4.91 16.07 -23.56
CA ASN A 223 -5.56 16.69 -24.72
C ASN A 223 -6.85 15.98 -25.19
N LYS A 224 -7.36 15.01 -24.42
CA LYS A 224 -8.68 14.38 -24.64
C LYS A 224 -9.79 15.16 -23.94
#